data_AF-A0A927Y465-F1
#
_entry.id   AF-A0A927Y465-F1
#
_cell.length_a   1.000
_cell.length_b   1.000
_cell.length_c   1.000
_cell.angle_alpha   90.00
_cell.angle_beta   90.00
_cell.angle_gamma   90.00
#
_symmetry.space_group_name_H-M   'P 1'
#
loop_
_entity.id
_entity.type
_entity.pdbx_description
1 polymer ?
#
loop_
_entity_poly.entity_id
_entity_poly.type
_entity_poly.pdbx_seq_one_letter_code
_entity_poly.pdbx_strand_id
1 'polypeptide(L)'
;MFKPKAVYYEPKSEEYELGKKLLTEYKEQGVKLIPIENHNNIESLRKNPNSEFAKMKQNIIIGIRKTHKFVPNHKVSDFLVPYTSSRMYSNVYVLLFSL
;
A
#
# COMPACT_ATOMS: atom_id res chain seq x y z
N MET A 1 -14.14 -7.93 7.67
CA MET A 1 -12.89 -7.13 7.57
C MET A 1 -11.98 -7.80 6.56
N PHE A 2 -11.31 -7.06 5.67
CA PHE A 2 -10.45 -7.65 4.65
C PHE A 2 -9.18 -8.21 5.29
N LYS A 3 -8.86 -9.48 5.02
CA LYS A 3 -7.62 -10.13 5.45
C LYS A 3 -6.71 -10.38 4.23
N PRO A 4 -5.56 -9.68 4.11
CA PRO A 4 -4.64 -9.90 3.00
C PRO A 4 -3.99 -11.28 3.07
N LYS A 5 -3.63 -11.84 1.91
CA LYS A 5 -2.80 -13.05 1.83
C LYS A 5 -1.34 -12.79 2.22
N ALA A 6 -0.82 -11.64 1.80
CA ALA A 6 0.49 -11.16 2.17
C ALA A 6 0.50 -9.63 2.21
N VAL A 7 1.41 -9.09 3.01
CA VAL A 7 1.70 -7.65 3.08
C VAL A 7 3.11 -7.43 2.58
N TYR A 8 3.26 -6.66 1.51
CA TYR A 8 4.54 -6.16 1.04
C TYR A 8 4.77 -4.79 1.66
N TYR A 9 5.92 -4.52 2.25
CA TYR A 9 6.13 -3.24 2.94
C TYR A 9 7.52 -2.65 2.72
N GLU A 10 7.60 -1.32 2.59
CA GLU A 10 8.87 -0.62 2.67
C GLU A 10 9.32 -0.56 4.14
N PRO A 11 10.54 -1.01 4.52
CA PRO A 11 10.97 -1.04 5.92
C PRO A 11 10.83 0.30 6.65
N LYS A 12 11.10 1.41 5.94
CA LYS A 12 10.94 2.77 6.47
C LYS A 12 9.50 3.10 6.91
N SER A 13 8.49 2.36 6.44
CA SER A 13 7.10 2.58 6.88
C SER A 13 6.89 2.29 8.37
N GLU A 14 7.78 1.53 9.02
CA GLU A 14 7.78 1.31 10.48
C GLU A 14 8.06 2.59 11.29
N GLU A 15 8.72 3.59 10.68
CA GLU A 15 8.99 4.89 11.32
C GLU A 15 7.72 5.75 11.48
N TYR A 16 6.63 5.35 10.82
CA TYR A 16 5.37 6.08 10.80
C TYR A 16 4.33 5.36 11.66
N GLU A 17 3.54 6.12 12.42
CA GLU A 17 2.56 5.58 13.37
C GLU A 17 1.62 4.56 12.73
N LEU A 18 1.00 4.90 11.59
CA LEU A 18 0.05 4.00 10.93
C LEU A 18 0.77 2.81 10.27
N GLY A 19 2.02 2.95 9.79
CA GLY A 19 2.77 1.81 9.25
C GLY A 19 3.13 0.81 10.34
N LYS A 20 3.64 1.29 11.47
CA LYS A 20 3.89 0.49 12.68
C LYS A 20 2.62 -0.22 13.17
N LYS A 21 1.48 0.49 13.22
CA LYS A 21 0.19 -0.07 13.63
C LYS A 21 -0.24 -1.20 12.71
N LEU A 22 -0.25 -0.98 11.39
CA LEU A 22 -0.71 -1.96 10.41
C LEU A 22 0.19 -3.19 10.36
N LEU A 23 1.51 -3.01 10.42
CA LEU A 23 2.46 -4.13 10.44
C LEU A 23 2.30 -4.98 11.71
N THR A 24 2.10 -4.35 12.87
CA THR A 24 1.83 -5.05 14.14
C THR A 24 0.54 -5.86 14.05
N GLU A 25 -0.55 -5.23 13.61
CA GLU A 25 -1.86 -5.87 13.48
C GLU A 25 -1.81 -7.08 12.53
N TYR A 26 -1.19 -6.94 11.35
CA TYR A 26 -1.08 -8.05 10.40
C TYR A 26 -0.12 -9.14 10.87
N LYS A 27 0.93 -8.79 11.63
CA LYS A 27 1.82 -9.78 12.27
C LYS A 27 1.06 -10.62 13.29
N GLU A 28 0.25 -9.99 14.15
CA GLU A 28 -0.58 -10.67 15.14
C GLU A 28 -1.63 -11.59 14.50
N GLN A 29 -2.16 -11.20 13.33
CA GLN A 29 -3.10 -12.02 12.56
C GLN A 29 -2.44 -13.18 11.77
N GLY A 30 -1.11 -13.34 11.90
CA GLY A 30 -0.33 -14.39 11.23
C GLY A 30 -0.17 -14.19 9.71
N VAL A 31 -0.31 -12.96 9.23
CA VAL A 31 -0.14 -12.65 7.79
C VAL A 31 1.35 -12.59 7.43
N LYS A 32 1.70 -13.11 6.25
CA LYS A 32 3.07 -13.04 5.74
C LYS A 32 3.47 -11.59 5.42
N LEU A 33 4.47 -11.07 6.12
CA LEU A 33 5.09 -9.78 5.86
C LEU A 33 6.33 -9.96 4.97
N ILE A 34 6.45 -9.17 3.90
CA ILE A 34 7.52 -9.27 2.90
C ILE A 34 8.15 -7.88 2.72
N PRO A 35 9.42 -7.65 3.10
CA PRO A 35 10.06 -6.37 2.87
C PRO A 35 10.30 -6.14 1.38
N ILE A 36 10.10 -4.90 0.93
CA ILE A 36 10.36 -4.44 -0.44
C ILE A 36 11.12 -3.12 -0.43
N GLU A 37 11.89 -2.85 -1.48
CA GLU A 37 12.62 -1.58 -1.60
C GLU A 37 11.73 -0.44 -2.10
N ASN A 38 10.79 -0.72 -3.01
CA ASN A 38 9.98 0.28 -3.67
C ASN A 38 8.56 -0.22 -3.96
N HIS A 39 7.56 0.43 -3.36
CA HIS A 39 6.14 0.11 -3.57
C HIS A 39 5.66 0.22 -5.03
N ASN A 40 6.32 1.03 -5.86
CA ASN A 40 6.00 1.16 -7.29
C ASN A 40 6.73 0.13 -8.16
N ASN A 41 7.75 -0.56 -7.63
CA ASN A 41 8.54 -1.51 -8.39
C ASN A 41 8.85 -2.78 -7.59
N ILE A 42 7.87 -3.68 -7.52
CA ILE A 42 8.00 -4.97 -6.85
C ILE A 42 8.26 -6.06 -7.91
N GLU A 43 9.53 -6.38 -8.15
CA GLU A 43 9.95 -7.26 -9.26
C GLU A 43 9.29 -8.65 -9.21
N SER A 44 9.16 -9.22 -8.02
CA SER A 44 8.50 -10.53 -7.81
C SER A 44 7.04 -10.55 -8.25
N LEU A 45 6.32 -9.43 -8.10
CA LEU A 45 4.94 -9.29 -8.55
C LEU A 45 4.84 -8.99 -10.05
N ARG A 46 5.81 -8.28 -10.62
CA ARG A 46 5.83 -7.89 -12.04
C ARG A 46 6.15 -9.06 -12.97
N LYS A 47 6.94 -10.03 -12.50
CA LYS A 47 7.28 -11.25 -13.27
C LYS A 47 6.13 -12.26 -13.34
N ASN A 48 5.08 -12.08 -12.54
CA ASN A 48 3.94 -12.99 -12.57
C ASN A 48 3.15 -12.88 -13.89
N PRO A 49 2.64 -14.00 -14.41
CA PRO A 49 1.76 -13.97 -15.57
C PRO A 49 0.44 -13.24 -15.24
N ASN A 50 -0.21 -12.68 -16.26
CA ASN A 50 -1.45 -11.91 -16.08
C ASN A 50 -2.59 -12.75 -15.45
N SER A 51 -2.57 -14.07 -15.60
CA SER A 51 -3.51 -14.99 -14.94
C SER A 51 -3.49 -14.88 -13.41
N GLU A 52 -2.38 -14.45 -12.81
CA GLU A 52 -2.23 -14.28 -11.37
C GLU A 52 -2.74 -12.90 -10.87
N PHE A 53 -3.15 -12.00 -11.77
CA PHE A 53 -3.55 -10.63 -11.41
C PHE A 53 -4.67 -10.59 -10.36
N ALA A 54 -5.68 -11.46 -10.48
CA ALA A 54 -6.77 -11.54 -9.51
C ALA A 54 -6.29 -11.97 -8.11
N LYS A 55 -5.32 -12.88 -8.04
CA LYS A 55 -4.70 -13.30 -6.76
C LYS A 55 -3.83 -12.19 -6.18
N MET A 56 -3.13 -11.44 -7.04
CA MET A 56 -2.31 -10.30 -6.60
C MET A 56 -3.14 -9.20 -5.92
N LYS A 57 -4.40 -9.00 -6.33
CA LYS A 57 -5.34 -8.08 -5.68
C LYS A 57 -5.73 -8.47 -4.25
N GLN A 58 -5.34 -9.66 -3.78
CA GLN A 58 -5.57 -10.12 -2.41
C GLN A 58 -4.40 -9.78 -1.46
N ASN A 59 -3.33 -9.15 -1.96
CA ASN A 59 -2.21 -8.68 -1.16
C ASN A 59 -2.36 -7.18 -0.85
N ILE A 60 -1.74 -6.74 0.24
CA ILE A 60 -1.60 -5.31 0.57
C ILE A 60 -0.16 -4.88 0.36
N ILE A 61 0.03 -3.61 -0.06
CA ILE A 61 1.33 -2.97 -0.13
C ILE A 61 1.30 -1.76 0.81
N ILE A 62 2.23 -1.70 1.76
CA ILE A 62 2.45 -0.57 2.67
C ILE A 62 3.70 0.16 2.20
N GLY A 63 3.54 1.40 1.75
CA GLY A 63 4.64 2.21 1.23
C GLY A 63 4.52 3.66 1.66
N ILE A 64 5.59 4.41 1.42
CA ILE A 64 5.68 5.83 1.76
C ILE A 64 5.44 6.67 0.50
N ARG A 65 4.51 7.63 0.56
CA ARG A 65 4.35 8.60 -0.51
C ARG A 65 5.54 9.56 -0.50
N LYS A 66 6.34 9.52 -1.56
CA LYS A 66 7.49 10.42 -1.74
C LYS A 66 7.11 11.73 -2.47
N THR A 67 6.01 11.73 -3.22
CA THR A 67 5.57 12.87 -4.03
C THR A 67 4.57 13.74 -3.27
N HIS A 68 4.95 15.00 -3.01
CA HIS A 68 4.11 16.03 -2.37
C HIS A 68 3.25 16.84 -3.36
N LYS A 69 3.37 16.60 -4.67
CA LYS A 69 2.56 17.29 -5.68
C LYS A 69 1.13 16.74 -5.68
N PHE A 70 0.18 17.60 -5.31
CA PHE A 70 -1.24 17.31 -5.47
C PHE A 70 -1.68 17.48 -6.93
N VAL A 71 -2.58 16.62 -7.38
CA VAL A 71 -3.14 16.70 -8.74
C VAL A 71 -4.44 17.50 -8.65
N PRO A 72 -4.59 18.62 -9.38
CA PRO A 72 -5.83 19.36 -9.40
C PRO A 72 -7.01 18.49 -9.83
N ASN A 73 -8.15 18.71 -9.21
CA ASN A 73 -9.42 18.10 -9.56
C ASN A 73 -10.45 19.23 -9.79
N HIS A 74 -11.34 19.04 -10.75
CA HIS A 74 -12.36 20.03 -11.08
C HIS A 74 -13.78 19.43 -11.06
N LYS A 75 -13.91 18.19 -10.59
CA LYS A 75 -15.20 17.49 -10.53
C LYS A 75 -15.86 17.54 -9.16
N VAL A 76 -15.07 17.46 -8.08
CA VAL A 76 -15.59 17.27 -6.71
C VAL A 76 -14.81 18.07 -5.66
N SER A 77 -13.49 18.19 -5.82
CA SER A 77 -12.57 18.86 -4.90
C SER A 77 -11.53 19.62 -5.71
N ASP A 78 -10.82 20.58 -5.11
CA ASP A 78 -9.74 21.31 -5.80
C ASP A 78 -8.53 20.43 -6.12
N PHE A 79 -8.26 19.42 -5.28
CA PHE A 79 -7.14 18.49 -5.43
C PHE A 79 -7.52 17.04 -5.13
N LEU A 80 -6.82 16.10 -5.77
CA LEU A 80 -6.81 14.68 -5.40
C LEU A 80 -5.79 14.44 -4.29
N VAL A 81 -6.26 13.95 -3.14
CA VAL A 81 -5.38 13.56 -2.04
C VAL A 81 -5.01 12.08 -2.16
N PRO A 82 -3.73 11.73 -2.34
CA PRO A 82 -3.30 10.36 -2.64
C PRO A 82 -3.12 9.53 -1.35
N TYR A 83 -4.21 9.30 -0.61
CA TYR A 83 -4.21 8.43 0.58
C TYR A 83 -4.11 6.95 0.25
N THR A 84 -4.58 6.54 -0.94
CA THR A 84 -4.55 5.16 -1.38
C THR A 84 -4.37 5.11 -2.90
N SER A 85 -3.62 4.13 -3.41
CA SER A 85 -3.50 3.90 -4.86
C SER A 85 -3.97 2.50 -5.20
N SER A 86 -4.98 2.41 -6.08
CA SER A 86 -5.77 1.21 -6.43
C SER A 86 -7.00 0.98 -5.54
N ARG A 87 -8.12 0.69 -6.19
CA ARG A 87 -9.37 0.22 -5.56
C ARG A 87 -9.67 -1.19 -6.07
N MET A 88 -9.75 -2.17 -5.17
CA MET A 88 -10.63 -3.34 -5.31
C MET A 88 -10.64 -4.11 -3.97
N TYR A 89 -11.75 -4.06 -3.21
CA TYR A 89 -11.97 -4.78 -1.94
C TYR A 89 -10.80 -4.83 -0.90
N SER A 90 -9.78 -3.98 -1.06
CA SER A 90 -8.58 -3.91 -0.22
C SER A 90 -8.10 -2.46 -0.23
N ASN A 91 -7.99 -1.90 0.96
CA ASN A 91 -7.51 -0.53 1.18
C ASN A 91 -5.99 -0.52 1.07
N VAL A 92 -5.43 0.29 0.17
CA VAL A 92 -3.98 0.55 0.11
C VAL A 92 -3.70 1.77 1.00
N TYR A 93 -3.41 1.59 2.28
CA TYR A 93 -3.09 2.73 3.15
C TYR A 93 -1.73 3.32 2.77
N VAL A 94 -1.74 4.53 2.21
CA VAL A 94 -0.53 5.32 1.95
C VAL A 94 -0.39 6.33 3.07
N LEU A 95 0.74 6.25 3.77
CA LEU A 95 1.09 7.15 4.86
C LEU A 95 1.49 8.49 4.27
N LEU A 96 0.63 9.49 4.42
CA LEU A 96 0.90 10.89 4.07
C LEU A 96 1.43 11.60 5.32
N PHE A 97 2.63 12.16 5.21
CA PHE A 97 3.11 13.18 6.15
C PHE A 97 2.30 14.46 5.93
N SER A 98 1.58 14.92 6.93
CA SER A 98 1.37 16.34 7.15
C SER A 98 2.64 16.89 7.81
N LEU A 99 3.28 17.86 7.16
CA LEU A 99 4.16 18.81 7.84
C LEU A 99 3.33 19.63 8.83
#